data_AF-A0A965Z6A5-F1
#
_entry.id   AF-A0A965Z6A5-F1
#
_cell.length_a   1.000
_cell.length_b   1.000
_cell.length_c   1.000
_cell.angle_alpha   90.00
_cell.angle_beta   90.00
_cell.angle_gamma   90.00
#
_symmetry.space_group_name_H-M   'P 1'
#
loop_
_entity.id
_entity.type
_entity.pdbx_description
1 polymer ?
#
loop_
_entity_poly.entity_id
_entity_poly.type
_entity_poly.pdbx_seq_one_letter_code
_entity_poly.pdbx_strand_id
1 'polypeptide(L)'
;MNISILYDLKKKSTFTWDELGKLVEMTPPGIRNAIKNNDITMSKLEKLAKAFQVPMSIFFEDEDLGVAEPVIEYKKLTTSLIDQKDKYIQRLEKDIERLESELDEIHALKKDSKCM
;
A
#
# COMPACT_ATOMS: atom_id res chain seq x y z
N MET A 1 -18.49 20.67 -3.42
CA MET A 1 -17.83 19.34 -3.42
C MET A 1 -16.78 19.34 -4.50
N ASN A 2 -15.51 19.17 -4.13
CA ASN A 2 -14.38 19.21 -5.04
C ASN A 2 -13.97 17.80 -5.47
N ILE A 3 -14.75 17.19 -6.37
CA ILE A 3 -14.46 15.83 -6.87
C ILE A 3 -13.28 15.83 -7.85
N SER A 4 -12.88 17.01 -8.36
CA SER A 4 -11.76 17.14 -9.30
C SER A 4 -10.42 16.65 -8.73
N ILE A 5 -10.25 16.72 -7.40
CA ILE A 5 -9.06 16.23 -6.68
C ILE A 5 -8.80 14.73 -6.92
N LEU A 6 -9.81 13.95 -7.32
CA LEU A 6 -9.64 12.54 -7.70
C LEU A 6 -8.69 12.36 -8.89
N TYR A 7 -8.60 13.33 -9.81
CA TYR A 7 -7.63 13.28 -10.90
C TYR A 7 -6.20 13.38 -10.38
N ASP A 8 -5.96 14.23 -9.39
CA ASP A 8 -4.64 14.40 -8.81
C ASP A 8 -4.25 13.22 -7.94
N LEU A 9 -5.20 12.67 -7.17
CA LEU A 9 -5.00 11.41 -6.45
C LEU A 9 -4.68 10.26 -7.41
N LYS A 10 -5.43 10.13 -8.51
CA LYS A 10 -5.16 9.12 -9.54
C LYS A 10 -3.76 9.29 -10.13
N LYS A 11 -3.35 10.53 -10.48
CA LYS A 11 -2.03 10.81 -11.09
C LYS A 11 -0.87 10.42 -10.15
N LYS A 12 -1.04 10.60 -8.84
CA LYS A 12 -0.04 10.27 -7.81
C LYS A 12 -0.07 8.80 -7.39
N SER A 13 -1.12 8.07 -7.75
CA SER A 13 -1.30 6.65 -7.43
C SER A 13 -0.83 5.72 -8.56
N THR A 14 -0.68 4.44 -8.24
CA THR A 14 -0.47 3.36 -9.22
C THR A 14 -1.79 2.83 -9.81
N PHE A 15 -2.94 3.31 -9.34
CA PHE A 15 -4.24 2.81 -9.79
C PHE A 15 -4.51 3.16 -11.26
N THR A 16 -4.98 2.16 -11.98
CA THR A 16 -5.53 2.30 -13.32
C THR A 16 -7.00 2.72 -13.24
N TRP A 17 -7.52 3.32 -14.33
CA TRP A 17 -8.95 3.63 -14.43
C TRP A 17 -9.85 2.38 -14.41
N ASP A 18 -9.30 1.22 -14.76
CA ASP A 18 -10.00 -0.06 -14.71
C ASP A 18 -10.17 -0.55 -13.27
N GLU A 19 -9.11 -0.50 -12.47
CA GLU A 19 -9.16 -0.88 -11.05
C GLU A 19 -10.09 0.03 -10.25
N LEU A 20 -10.01 1.35 -10.48
CA LEU A 20 -10.93 2.30 -9.84
C LEU A 20 -12.37 2.05 -10.27
N GLY A 21 -12.60 1.77 -11.56
CA GLY A 21 -13.91 1.41 -12.08
C GLY A 21 -14.50 0.17 -11.40
N LYS A 22 -13.72 -0.91 -11.29
CA LYS A 22 -14.11 -2.13 -10.58
C LYS A 22 -14.49 -1.86 -9.12
N LEU A 23 -13.72 -1.00 -8.43
CA LEU A 23 -13.94 -0.67 -7.03
C LEU A 23 -15.29 0.03 -6.78
N VAL A 24 -15.76 0.84 -7.72
CA VAL A 24 -17.04 1.56 -7.62
C VAL A 24 -18.13 1.02 -8.53
N GLU A 25 -17.93 -0.16 -9.12
CA GLU A 25 -18.86 -0.83 -10.04
C GLU A 25 -19.24 0.08 -11.23
N MET A 26 -18.24 0.73 -11.83
CA MET A 26 -18.38 1.58 -13.01
C MET A 26 -17.38 1.21 -14.10
N THR A 27 -17.72 1.52 -15.34
CA THR A 27 -16.77 1.39 -16.44
C THR A 27 -15.69 2.47 -16.36
N PRO A 28 -14.48 2.25 -16.92
CA PRO A 28 -13.42 3.25 -16.92
C PRO A 28 -13.80 4.59 -17.60
N PRO A 29 -14.63 4.61 -18.66
CA PRO A 29 -15.20 5.86 -19.18
C PRO A 29 -16.26 6.45 -18.24
N GLY A 30 -17.09 5.60 -17.63
CA GLY A 30 -18.13 6.02 -16.69
C GLY A 30 -17.57 6.77 -15.48
N ILE A 31 -16.52 6.24 -14.84
CA ILE A 31 -15.89 6.91 -13.71
C ILE A 31 -15.27 8.25 -14.12
N ARG A 32 -14.59 8.33 -15.27
CA ARG A 32 -14.00 9.57 -15.77
C ARG A 32 -15.06 10.65 -16.03
N ASN A 33 -16.18 10.26 -16.64
CA ASN A 33 -17.29 11.18 -16.87
C ASN A 33 -17.95 11.61 -15.55
N ALA A 34 -18.12 10.69 -14.60
CA ALA A 34 -18.69 10.99 -13.30
C ALA A 34 -17.81 11.98 -12.51
N ILE A 35 -16.49 11.82 -12.51
CA ILE A 35 -15.57 12.80 -11.89
C ILE A 35 -15.70 14.16 -12.57
N LYS A 36 -15.68 14.19 -13.92
CA LYS A 36 -15.77 15.43 -14.70
C LYS A 36 -17.07 16.19 -14.47
N ASN A 37 -18.19 15.47 -14.33
CA ASN A 37 -19.52 16.04 -14.16
C ASN A 37 -19.93 16.20 -12.69
N ASN A 38 -19.03 15.90 -11.74
CA ASN A 38 -19.32 15.91 -10.31
C ASN A 38 -20.50 14.99 -9.93
N ASP A 39 -20.67 13.88 -10.66
CA ASP A 39 -21.79 12.93 -10.58
C ASP A 39 -21.33 11.60 -9.95
N ILE A 40 -20.67 11.71 -8.79
CA ILE A 40 -20.27 10.55 -7.99
C ILE A 40 -21.13 10.53 -6.73
N THR A 41 -21.76 9.39 -6.47
CA THR A 41 -22.55 9.20 -5.25
C THR A 41 -21.64 9.10 -4.03
N MET A 42 -22.15 9.52 -2.86
CA MET A 42 -21.40 9.51 -1.60
C MET A 42 -20.78 8.14 -1.28
N SER A 43 -21.54 7.05 -1.46
CA SER A 43 -21.06 5.68 -1.24
C SER A 43 -19.88 5.31 -2.14
N LYS A 44 -19.88 5.77 -3.40
CA LYS A 44 -18.74 5.53 -4.32
C LYS A 44 -17.55 6.41 -3.96
N LEU A 45 -17.79 7.64 -3.54
CA LEU A 45 -16.76 8.56 -3.08
C LEU A 45 -16.05 8.03 -1.83
N GLU A 46 -16.77 7.47 -0.87
CA GLU A 46 -16.21 6.80 0.32
C GLU A 46 -15.30 5.62 -0.04
N LYS A 47 -15.73 4.78 -0.99
CA LYS A 47 -14.90 3.68 -1.50
C LYS A 47 -13.60 4.21 -2.11
N LEU A 48 -13.66 5.26 -2.92
CA LEU A 48 -12.48 5.89 -3.53
C LEU A 48 -11.58 6.53 -2.47
N ALA A 49 -12.14 7.27 -1.51
CA ALA A 49 -11.40 7.88 -0.41
C ALA A 49 -10.62 6.82 0.38
N LYS A 50 -11.27 5.69 0.69
CA LYS A 50 -10.63 4.55 1.33
C LYS A 50 -9.52 3.93 0.47
N ALA A 51 -9.74 3.78 -0.82
CA ALA A 51 -8.73 3.23 -1.75
C ALA A 51 -7.49 4.14 -1.85
N PHE A 52 -7.69 5.45 -1.87
CA PHE A 52 -6.61 6.44 -1.87
C PHE A 52 -6.06 6.76 -0.47
N GLN A 53 -6.64 6.18 0.58
CA GLN A 53 -6.27 6.43 1.99
C GLN A 53 -6.31 7.91 2.38
N VAL A 54 -7.34 8.62 1.93
CA VAL A 54 -7.55 10.04 2.23
C VAL A 54 -8.85 10.26 3.01
N PRO A 55 -8.90 11.26 3.89
CA PRO A 55 -10.12 11.58 4.62
C PRO A 55 -11.18 12.13 3.66
N MET A 56 -12.46 11.83 3.93
CA MET A 56 -13.58 12.33 3.10
C MET A 56 -13.68 13.86 3.09
N SER A 57 -13.18 14.54 4.12
CA SER A 57 -13.24 16.01 4.25
C SER A 57 -12.60 16.75 3.06
N ILE A 58 -11.58 16.16 2.41
CA ILE A 58 -10.91 16.79 1.26
C ILE A 58 -11.85 17.06 0.08
N PHE A 59 -12.97 16.34 -0.01
CA PHE A 59 -13.95 16.52 -1.08
C PHE A 59 -15.01 17.57 -0.74
N PHE A 60 -15.06 18.05 0.50
CA PHE A 60 -16.05 19.01 0.99
C PHE A 60 -15.46 20.36 1.37
N GLU A 61 -14.15 20.44 1.60
CA GLU A 61 -13.47 21.70 1.85
C GLU A 61 -13.48 22.56 0.58
N ASP A 62 -14.14 23.72 0.67
CA ASP A 62 -14.09 24.77 -0.34
C ASP A 62 -12.66 25.34 -0.43
N GLU A 63 -12.30 25.88 -1.60
CA GLU A 63 -10.95 26.17 -2.12
C GLU A 63 -9.99 27.06 -1.29
N ASP A 64 -10.23 27.31 0.00
CA ASP A 64 -9.48 28.27 0.83
C ASP A 64 -8.47 27.68 1.83
N LEU A 65 -8.18 26.38 1.79
CA LEU A 65 -7.07 25.83 2.58
C LEU A 65 -5.92 25.43 1.67
N GLY A 66 -4.95 26.34 1.54
CA GLY A 66 -3.61 26.03 1.08
C GLY A 66 -3.10 24.80 1.82
N VAL A 67 -3.07 23.67 1.12
CA VAL A 67 -2.37 22.43 1.44
C VAL A 67 -2.09 22.26 2.93
N ALA A 68 -3.13 22.01 3.74
CA ALA A 68 -2.90 21.43 5.05
C ALA A 68 -2.43 19.99 4.81
N GLU A 69 -1.13 19.81 4.61
CA GLU A 69 -0.50 18.50 4.47
C GLU A 69 -0.87 17.60 5.67
N PRO A 70 -1.53 16.45 5.47
CA PRO A 70 -1.40 15.35 6.42
C PRO A 70 -0.38 14.37 5.83
N VAL A 71 0.83 14.84 5.49
CA VAL A 71 1.86 14.01 4.81
C VAL A 71 2.91 13.47 5.78
N ILE A 72 3.00 13.99 7.00
CA ILE A 72 4.14 13.70 7.89
C ILE A 72 3.91 12.45 8.75
N GLU A 73 2.68 12.10 9.11
CA GLU A 73 2.44 10.99 10.04
C GLU A 73 2.43 9.61 9.37
N TYR A 74 1.81 9.48 8.18
CA TYR A 74 1.77 8.22 7.44
C TYR A 74 3.14 7.79 6.87
N LYS A 75 4.00 8.74 6.50
CA LYS A 75 5.37 8.43 6.06
C LYS A 75 6.21 7.87 7.20
N LYS A 76 6.11 8.44 8.41
CA LYS A 76 6.85 7.91 9.58
C LYS A 76 6.39 6.50 9.96
N LEU A 77 5.09 6.22 9.90
CA LEU A 77 4.55 4.88 10.16
C LEU A 77 5.01 3.86 9.10
N THR A 78 5.00 4.23 7.82
CA THR A 78 5.43 3.33 6.73
C THR A 78 6.94 3.08 6.75
N THR A 79 7.78 4.10 6.98
CA THR A 79 9.22 3.91 7.16
C THR A 79 9.53 3.05 8.39
N SER A 80 8.86 3.30 9.52
CA SER A 80 9.04 2.49 10.74
C SER A 80 8.65 1.03 10.56
N LEU A 81 7.60 0.73 9.78
CA LEU A 81 7.16 -0.64 9.51
C LEU A 81 8.11 -1.37 8.54
N ILE A 82 8.64 -0.66 7.55
CA ILE A 82 9.65 -1.19 6.63
C ILE A 82 10.94 -1.52 7.39
N ASP A 83 11.42 -0.60 8.23
CA ASP A 83 12.63 -0.82 9.05
C ASP A 83 12.48 -2.01 10.03
N GLN A 84 11.29 -2.21 10.59
CA GLN A 84 11.00 -3.36 11.45
C GLN A 84 10.99 -4.67 10.66
N LYS A 85 10.41 -4.66 9.46
CA LYS A 85 10.38 -5.83 8.57
C LYS A 85 11.79 -6.22 8.13
N ASP A 86 12.62 -5.27 7.74
CA ASP A 86 13.99 -5.54 7.28
C ASP A 86 14.86 -6.11 8.40
N LYS A 87 14.72 -5.60 9.63
CA LYS A 87 15.38 -6.17 10.82
C LYS A 87 14.91 -7.57 11.19
N TYR A 88 13.67 -7.93 10.85
CA TYR A 88 13.15 -9.27 11.06
C TYR A 88 13.68 -10.24 10.00
N ILE A 89 13.72 -9.81 8.74
CA ILE A 89 14.31 -10.58 7.62
C ILE A 89 15.79 -10.89 7.90
N GLN A 90 16.59 -9.89 8.26
CA GLN A 90 18.01 -10.10 8.57
C GLN A 90 18.26 -11.08 9.72
N ARG A 91 17.33 -11.14 10.70
CA ARG A 91 17.41 -12.12 11.78
C ARG A 91 17.11 -13.52 11.29
N LEU A 92 16.05 -13.69 10.48
CA LEU A 92 15.72 -14.97 9.88
C LEU A 92 16.83 -15.48 8.96
N GLU A 93 17.47 -14.61 8.18
CA GLU A 93 18.59 -14.98 7.30
C GLU A 93 19.77 -15.53 8.11
N LYS A 94 20.14 -14.88 9.21
CA LYS A 94 21.19 -15.38 10.11
C LYS A 94 20.83 -16.71 10.78
N ASP A 95 19.57 -16.88 11.18
CA ASP A 95 19.12 -18.13 11.78
C ASP A 95 19.13 -19.28 10.75
N ILE A 96 18.80 -19.00 9.48
CA ILE A 96 18.92 -19.96 8.38
C ILE A 96 20.39 -20.36 8.17
N GLU A 97 21.31 -19.40 8.03
CA GLU A 97 22.74 -19.68 7.84
C GLU A 97 23.30 -20.53 8.99
N ARG A 98 22.89 -20.23 10.23
CA ARG A 98 23.30 -21.02 11.40
C ARG A 98 22.76 -22.45 11.33
N LEU A 99 21.48 -22.62 11.03
CA LEU A 99 20.86 -23.95 10.93
C LEU A 99 21.45 -24.78 9.79
N GLU A 100 21.82 -24.15 8.68
CA GLU A 100 22.54 -24.80 7.57
C GLU A 100 23.91 -25.30 8.01
N SER A 101 24.68 -24.48 8.75
CA SER A 101 25.96 -24.91 9.32
C SER A 101 25.80 -26.07 10.32
N GLU A 102 24.80 -26.02 11.20
CA GLU A 102 24.52 -27.10 12.15
C GLU A 102 24.13 -28.40 11.43
N LEU A 103 23.39 -28.32 10.31
CA LEU A 103 23.04 -29.47 9.48
C LEU A 103 24.27 -30.10 8.82
N ASP A 104 25.18 -29.29 8.30
CA ASP A 104 26.42 -29.77 7.68
C ASP A 104 27.33 -30.49 8.68
N GLU A 105 27.43 -29.99 9.90
CA GLU A 105 28.16 -30.66 10.99
C GLU A 105 27.54 -32.02 11.34
N ILE A 106 26.22 -32.10 11.45
CA ILE A 106 25.50 -33.37 11.69
C ILE A 106 25.74 -34.36 10.54
N HIS A 107 25.73 -33.88 9.29
CA HIS A 107 26.00 -34.73 8.13
C HIS A 107 27.44 -35.27 8.13
N ALA A 108 28.43 -34.45 8.51
CA ALA A 108 29.82 -34.88 8.65
C ALA A 108 29.95 -35.99 9.72
N LEU A 109 29.36 -35.78 10.91
CA LEU A 109 29.40 -36.76 12.01
C LEU A 109 28.71 -38.10 11.66
N LYS A 110 27.61 -38.06 10.89
CA LYS A 110 26.92 -39.27 10.42
C LYS A 110 27.71 -40.04 9.35
N LYS A 111 28.53 -39.36 8.55
CA LYS A 111 29.36 -39.99 7.53
C LYS A 111 30.50 -40.79 8.16
N ASP A 112 31.11 -40.24 9.21
CA ASP A 112 32.21 -40.91 9.94
C ASP A 112 31.71 -42.10 10.77
N SER A 113 30.48 -42.04 11.28
CA SER A 113 29.85 -43.16 12.01
C SER A 113 29.46 -44.36 11.13
N LYS A 114 29.48 -44.23 9.80
CA LYS A 114 29.14 -45.32 8.85
C LYS A 114 30.37 -46.07 8.30
N CYS A 115 31.59 -45.62 8.64
CA CYS A 115 32.85 -46.23 8.20
C CYS A 115 33.55 -47.07 9.29
N MET A 116 32.88 -47.37 10.40
CA MET A 116 33.24 -48.42 11.36
C MET A 116 32.24 -49.57 11.28
#